data_AF-A0A7J4BUF9-F1
#
_entry.id   AF-A0A7J4BUF9-F1
#
_cell.length_a   1.000
_cell.length_b   1.000
_cell.length_c   1.000
_cell.angle_alpha   90.00
_cell.angle_beta   90.00
_cell.angle_gamma   90.00
#
_symmetry.space_group_name_H-M   'P 1'
#
loop_
_entity.id
_entity.type
_entity.pdbx_description
1 polymer ?
#
loop_
_entity_poly.entity_id
_entity_poly.type
_entity_poly.pdbx_seq_one_letter_code
_entity_poly.pdbx_strand_id
1 'polypeptide(L)'
;RAVIEALESDDSGSGMIQWKIRDWLISRQRYWGTPIPIIHCNECGAVPVPENELPVILPDDVVFSGAGNPMETSPTFLNVDCPHCGIPARRETDTMDTFVDSSWYFMRYIDANNPDLCFSNQAADYWMNVDFYCGGIEHAQMHLIYARFWTKALRDMGLHSIDEPFEELLCQGMVNAQAPYCAPCNITHPVSERGNACPYCAGELTERSAKMSKSLGNTVGPVSMIEQYGADTVRLFILFAAQPTAGMDWSDTGVESCYKQMKAVWNLCREMLSWENDDAAIDEWLSTQFQIRKTEWLSAMESVDLRAGVMLSHYEVYADLLWYQRRGGCNGELARSLLLDWAKMMHPATPHIAEEIWAEAGGEGLIAIQPLGFDEVDNDETEAINPVLAREIILQSVLDQARQMKGLAERHLENEPTSVTIQIAEGWKGELVRTGIELLENDFPMKGAMGEIMSRPFTQVGEVRGQVPGAWKRIMKQLYKWSPTERNVLKSNLDEVKILIEAKSFLSAELSVAEVNIYLAGEGEDVGSKAKFAYPSEPGIAYL
;
A
#
# COMPACT_ATOMS: atom_id res chain seq x y z
N ARG A 1 9.94 -28.58 -37.23
CA ARG A 1 11.30 -29.16 -37.16
C ARG A 1 11.49 -30.27 -38.20
N ALA A 2 10.69 -31.34 -38.19
CA ALA A 2 10.78 -32.42 -39.22
C ALA A 2 10.76 -31.95 -40.69
N VAL A 3 9.94 -30.94 -41.04
CA VAL A 3 9.93 -30.37 -42.41
C VAL A 3 11.24 -29.62 -42.74
N ILE A 4 11.81 -28.92 -41.77
CA ILE A 4 13.10 -28.23 -41.93
C ILE A 4 14.21 -29.27 -42.10
N GLU A 5 14.23 -30.30 -41.25
CA GLU A 5 15.21 -31.40 -41.32
C GLU A 5 15.16 -32.16 -42.65
N ALA A 6 13.96 -32.39 -43.19
CA ALA A 6 13.80 -33.01 -44.51
C ALA A 6 14.28 -32.11 -45.66
N LEU A 7 14.04 -30.80 -45.58
CA LEU A 7 14.54 -29.85 -46.58
C LEU A 7 16.07 -29.71 -46.51
N GLU A 8 16.65 -29.76 -45.31
CA GLU A 8 18.09 -29.73 -45.08
C GLU A 8 18.78 -31.03 -45.55
N SER A 9 18.17 -32.21 -45.32
CA SER A 9 18.72 -33.49 -45.81
C SER A 9 18.75 -33.58 -47.33
N ASP A 10 17.81 -32.91 -47.97
CA ASP A 10 17.63 -32.91 -49.43
C ASP A 10 18.31 -31.70 -50.10
N ASP A 11 19.10 -30.89 -49.36
CA ASP A 11 19.78 -29.67 -49.83
C ASP A 11 18.84 -28.69 -50.58
N SER A 12 17.58 -28.65 -50.16
CA SER A 12 16.49 -27.91 -50.81
C SER A 12 15.94 -26.75 -49.97
N GLY A 13 16.49 -26.56 -48.77
CA GLY A 13 16.22 -25.44 -47.89
C GLY A 13 17.05 -25.51 -46.60
N SER A 14 17.00 -24.45 -45.81
CA SER A 14 17.63 -24.39 -44.49
C SER A 14 16.71 -23.75 -43.46
N GLY A 15 16.82 -24.18 -42.21
CA GLY A 15 16.17 -23.52 -41.09
C GLY A 15 16.77 -22.15 -40.81
N MET A 16 15.92 -21.13 -40.66
CA MET A 16 16.35 -19.81 -40.23
C MET A 16 15.50 -19.34 -39.05
N ILE A 17 16.15 -18.94 -37.96
CA ILE A 17 15.50 -18.28 -36.83
C ILE A 17 15.23 -16.82 -37.22
N GLN A 18 14.00 -16.37 -37.02
CA GLN A 18 13.56 -15.01 -37.30
C GLN A 18 13.01 -14.38 -36.02
N TRP A 19 13.31 -13.10 -35.81
CA TRP A 19 12.86 -12.35 -34.66
C TRP A 19 11.85 -11.28 -35.07
N LYS A 20 10.83 -11.06 -34.23
CA LYS A 20 9.89 -9.94 -34.42
C LYS A 20 10.53 -8.59 -34.07
N ILE A 21 11.46 -8.58 -33.11
CA ILE A 21 12.21 -7.38 -32.73
C ILE A 21 13.11 -6.95 -33.90
N ARG A 22 13.23 -5.63 -34.08
CA ARG A 22 14.07 -5.02 -35.10
C ARG A 22 15.19 -4.23 -34.42
N ASP A 23 16.23 -3.94 -35.18
CA ASP A 23 17.28 -3.04 -34.72
C ASP A 23 16.70 -1.67 -34.35
N TRP A 24 17.29 -1.05 -33.34
CA TRP A 24 16.82 0.20 -32.79
C TRP A 24 17.25 1.38 -33.67
N LEU A 25 16.27 2.04 -34.27
CA LEU A 25 16.45 3.29 -35.00
C LEU A 25 16.70 4.44 -34.00
N ILE A 26 17.97 4.78 -33.76
CA ILE A 26 18.35 5.85 -32.81
C ILE A 26 18.33 7.25 -33.43
N SER A 27 18.48 7.41 -34.74
CA SER A 27 18.62 8.75 -35.33
C SER A 27 17.31 9.54 -35.34
N ARG A 28 17.38 10.83 -35.01
CA ARG A 28 16.24 11.76 -35.00
C ARG A 28 16.61 13.05 -35.75
N GLN A 29 15.76 13.46 -36.69
CA GLN A 29 15.87 14.76 -37.37
C GLN A 29 15.27 15.86 -36.48
N ARG A 30 15.85 16.05 -35.29
CA ARG A 30 15.43 17.01 -34.27
C ARG A 30 16.67 17.73 -33.75
N TYR A 31 16.52 19.00 -33.40
CA TYR A 31 17.61 19.78 -32.81
C TYR A 31 17.90 19.37 -31.36
N TRP A 32 16.87 19.18 -30.55
CA TRP A 32 17.04 18.98 -29.10
C TRP A 32 17.34 17.51 -28.76
N GLY A 33 18.62 17.17 -28.77
CA GLY A 33 19.14 15.85 -28.38
C GLY A 33 20.66 15.78 -28.50
N THR A 34 21.25 14.67 -28.05
CA THR A 34 22.70 14.43 -28.13
C THR A 34 23.13 14.26 -29.60
N PRO A 35 24.04 15.09 -30.15
CA PRO A 35 24.53 14.91 -31.52
C PRO A 35 25.19 13.55 -31.71
N ILE A 36 24.92 12.88 -32.84
CA ILE A 36 25.57 11.61 -33.17
C ILE A 36 27.04 11.88 -33.55
N PRO A 37 28.04 11.26 -32.89
CA PRO A 37 29.46 11.57 -33.07
C PRO A 37 30.05 10.91 -34.32
N ILE A 38 29.46 11.17 -35.48
CA ILE A 38 29.89 10.67 -36.79
C ILE A 38 30.17 11.84 -37.73
N ILE A 39 31.20 11.69 -38.57
CA ILE A 39 31.57 12.60 -39.66
C ILE A 39 31.44 11.83 -40.98
N HIS A 40 30.78 12.42 -41.96
CA HIS A 40 30.62 11.90 -43.31
C HIS A 40 31.67 12.52 -44.25
N CYS A 41 32.59 11.68 -44.71
CA CYS A 41 33.65 12.04 -45.66
C CYS A 41 33.38 11.39 -47.02
N ASN A 42 33.55 12.14 -48.12
CA ASN A 42 33.32 11.61 -49.47
C ASN A 42 34.34 10.54 -49.90
N GLU A 43 35.52 10.49 -49.29
CA GLU A 43 36.53 9.47 -49.58
C GLU A 43 36.54 8.31 -48.57
N CYS A 44 36.41 8.61 -47.28
CA CYS A 44 36.50 7.61 -46.22
C CYS A 44 35.14 7.01 -45.79
N GLY A 45 34.02 7.61 -46.19
CA GLY A 45 32.68 7.25 -45.71
C GLY A 45 32.40 7.83 -44.31
N ALA A 46 31.63 7.08 -43.51
CA ALA A 46 31.31 7.46 -42.13
C ALA A 46 32.48 7.13 -41.21
N VAL A 47 33.01 8.14 -40.53
CA VAL A 47 34.12 8.02 -39.56
C VAL A 47 33.70 8.57 -38.20
N PRO A 48 34.13 7.96 -37.08
CA PRO A 48 33.81 8.48 -35.75
C PRO A 48 34.55 9.78 -35.46
N VAL A 49 33.92 10.64 -34.66
CA VAL A 49 34.62 11.78 -34.03
C VAL A 49 35.69 11.24 -33.08
N PRO A 50 36.93 11.77 -33.07
CA PRO A 50 37.97 11.37 -32.14
C PRO A 50 37.54 11.56 -30.68
N GLU A 51 37.96 10.65 -29.79
CA GLU A 51 37.56 10.67 -28.37
C GLU A 51 37.96 11.96 -27.65
N ASN A 52 39.14 12.52 -27.97
CA ASN A 52 39.63 13.79 -27.44
C ASN A 52 38.90 15.03 -27.99
N GLU A 53 38.01 14.85 -28.96
CA GLU A 53 37.12 15.91 -29.50
C GLU A 53 35.68 15.78 -28.97
N LEU A 54 35.41 14.78 -28.12
CA LEU A 54 34.15 14.69 -27.40
C LEU A 54 34.12 15.68 -26.22
N PRO A 55 32.94 16.19 -25.84
CA PRO A 55 31.64 15.98 -26.49
C PRO A 55 31.44 16.83 -27.76
N VAL A 56 30.67 16.32 -28.72
CA VAL A 56 30.14 17.13 -29.83
C VAL A 56 29.02 18.02 -29.29
N ILE A 57 29.33 19.29 -29.06
CA ILE A 57 28.40 20.27 -28.47
C ILE A 57 27.33 20.68 -29.49
N LEU A 58 26.08 20.76 -29.01
CA LEU A 58 24.95 21.27 -29.78
C LEU A 58 25.17 22.76 -30.11
N PRO A 59 25.03 23.18 -31.37
CA PRO A 59 25.27 24.57 -31.77
C PRO A 59 24.14 25.51 -31.36
N ASP A 60 24.51 26.72 -30.96
CA ASP A 60 23.55 27.81 -30.67
C ASP A 60 23.17 28.61 -31.93
N ASP A 61 23.97 28.53 -33.00
CA ASP A 61 23.82 29.32 -34.23
C ASP A 61 22.91 28.63 -35.28
N VAL A 62 21.73 28.18 -34.84
CA VAL A 62 20.73 27.50 -35.69
C VAL A 62 19.49 28.37 -35.95
N VAL A 63 18.78 28.08 -37.04
CA VAL A 63 17.53 28.75 -37.43
C VAL A 63 16.35 27.78 -37.34
N PHE A 64 15.38 28.11 -36.48
CA PHE A 64 14.13 27.36 -36.35
C PHE A 64 13.08 27.83 -37.37
N SER A 65 13.12 27.26 -38.58
CA SER A 65 12.16 27.56 -39.65
C SER A 65 10.82 26.83 -39.53
N GLY A 66 10.72 25.83 -38.64
CA GLY A 66 9.59 24.91 -38.52
C GLY A 66 9.60 23.73 -39.50
N ALA A 67 10.60 23.65 -40.40
CA ALA A 67 10.78 22.55 -41.35
C ALA A 67 12.27 22.19 -41.54
N GLY A 68 12.57 20.92 -41.80
CA GLY A 68 13.94 20.42 -41.90
C GLY A 68 14.64 20.28 -40.53
N ASN A 69 15.91 19.91 -40.55
CA ASN A 69 16.72 19.79 -39.33
C ASN A 69 17.47 21.12 -39.07
N PRO A 70 17.20 21.84 -37.96
CA PRO A 70 17.86 23.11 -37.67
C PRO A 70 19.40 23.02 -37.65
N MET A 71 19.95 21.85 -37.31
CA MET A 71 21.39 21.59 -37.31
C MET A 71 22.06 21.85 -38.66
N GLU A 72 21.34 21.66 -39.78
CA GLU A 72 21.86 21.92 -41.13
C GLU A 72 22.12 23.40 -41.42
N THR A 73 21.53 24.29 -40.60
CA THR A 73 21.64 25.74 -40.80
C THR A 73 22.87 26.35 -40.13
N SER A 74 23.60 25.58 -39.31
CA SER A 74 24.83 26.01 -38.63
C SER A 74 26.06 25.56 -39.43
N PRO A 75 26.74 26.46 -40.17
CA PRO A 75 27.94 26.11 -40.91
C PRO A 75 29.12 25.83 -39.98
N THR A 76 29.11 26.40 -38.77
CA THR A 76 30.20 26.25 -37.79
C THR A 76 30.19 24.86 -37.15
N PHE A 77 29.01 24.27 -37.00
CA PHE A 77 28.85 22.89 -36.57
C PHE A 77 29.11 21.90 -37.71
N LEU A 78 28.50 22.17 -38.87
CA LEU A 78 28.41 21.20 -39.96
C LEU A 78 29.76 20.93 -40.62
N ASN A 79 30.56 21.98 -40.85
CA ASN A 79 31.80 21.88 -41.63
C ASN A 79 32.98 21.53 -40.74
N VAL A 80 33.60 20.39 -41.01
CA VAL A 80 34.80 19.90 -40.30
C VAL A 80 35.74 19.22 -41.29
N ASP A 81 37.00 19.07 -40.93
CA ASP A 81 37.91 18.22 -41.70
C ASP A 81 37.77 16.76 -41.28
N CYS A 82 37.96 15.83 -42.22
CA CYS A 82 37.93 14.40 -41.92
C CYS A 82 39.12 14.04 -41.01
N PRO A 83 38.90 13.40 -39.84
CA PRO A 83 40.00 13.03 -38.94
C PRO A 83 40.95 11.98 -39.53
N HIS A 84 40.53 11.25 -40.58
CA HIS A 84 41.34 10.21 -41.22
C HIS A 84 42.21 10.72 -42.37
N CYS A 85 41.68 11.58 -43.26
CA CYS A 85 42.40 12.05 -44.45
C CYS A 85 42.59 13.58 -44.55
N GLY A 86 41.99 14.37 -43.65
CA GLY A 86 42.15 15.82 -43.57
C GLY A 86 41.40 16.64 -44.62
N ILE A 87 40.61 16.02 -45.51
CA ILE A 87 39.81 16.75 -46.50
C ILE A 87 38.49 17.26 -45.89
N PRO A 88 37.85 18.29 -46.50
CA PRO A 88 36.56 18.78 -46.03
C PRO A 88 35.49 17.68 -45.96
N ALA A 89 34.83 17.58 -44.81
CA ALA A 89 33.80 16.61 -44.49
C ALA A 89 32.63 17.31 -43.76
N ARG A 90 31.59 16.54 -43.42
CA ARG A 90 30.39 17.07 -42.76
C ARG A 90 30.03 16.25 -41.53
N ARG A 91 29.73 16.89 -40.40
CA ARG A 91 29.18 16.18 -39.23
C ARG A 91 27.80 15.60 -39.54
N GLU A 92 27.47 14.48 -38.88
CA GLU A 92 26.10 14.02 -38.74
C GLU A 92 25.26 15.11 -38.05
N THR A 93 24.07 15.35 -38.59
CA THR A 93 23.16 16.40 -38.10
C THR A 93 22.01 15.83 -37.30
N ASP A 94 21.78 14.52 -37.41
CA ASP A 94 20.81 13.84 -36.56
C ASP A 94 21.28 13.75 -35.11
N THR A 95 20.34 13.80 -34.19
CA THR A 95 20.56 13.56 -32.77
C THR A 95 20.12 12.15 -32.40
N MET A 96 20.61 11.65 -31.27
CA MET A 96 20.17 10.38 -30.69
C MET A 96 18.74 10.48 -30.15
N ASP A 97 18.05 9.34 -30.19
CA ASP A 97 16.77 9.10 -29.52
C ASP A 97 16.92 9.27 -28.02
N THR A 98 15.95 9.89 -27.35
CA THR A 98 16.02 10.18 -25.91
C THR A 98 16.09 8.91 -25.05
N PHE A 99 15.66 7.77 -25.60
CA PHE A 99 15.82 6.48 -24.94
C PHE A 99 17.29 6.06 -24.82
N VAL A 100 18.20 6.58 -25.64
CA VAL A 100 19.65 6.37 -25.44
C VAL A 100 20.06 6.89 -24.07
N ASP A 101 19.65 8.11 -23.74
CA ASP A 101 19.97 8.75 -22.46
C ASP A 101 19.33 7.98 -21.29
N SER A 102 18.05 7.58 -21.41
CA SER A 102 17.36 6.85 -20.35
C SER A 102 17.77 5.38 -20.22
N SER A 103 18.58 4.83 -21.14
CA SER A 103 18.95 3.40 -21.08
C SER A 103 20.09 3.09 -20.12
N TRP A 104 20.81 4.09 -19.60
CA TRP A 104 21.96 3.87 -18.73
C TRP A 104 22.06 4.88 -17.56
N TYR A 105 21.09 5.79 -17.41
CA TYR A 105 21.10 6.81 -16.36
C TYR A 105 21.26 6.26 -14.93
N PHE A 106 20.70 5.08 -14.64
CA PHE A 106 20.83 4.41 -13.35
C PHE A 106 22.28 4.01 -13.04
N MET A 107 23.07 3.67 -14.07
CA MET A 107 24.52 3.49 -13.92
C MET A 107 25.29 4.81 -13.87
N ARG A 108 24.72 5.92 -14.36
CA ARG A 108 25.35 7.23 -14.16
C ARG A 108 25.14 7.73 -12.73
N TYR A 109 24.01 7.44 -12.09
CA TYR A 109 23.73 7.93 -10.73
C TYR A 109 24.74 7.49 -9.68
N ILE A 110 25.30 6.29 -9.83
CA ILE A 110 26.28 5.74 -8.88
C ILE A 110 27.64 6.46 -8.95
N ASP A 111 27.90 7.22 -10.02
CA ASP A 111 29.16 7.93 -10.25
C ASP A 111 28.93 9.27 -11.02
N ALA A 112 27.90 10.01 -10.61
CA ALA A 112 27.35 11.12 -11.39
C ALA A 112 28.33 12.28 -11.64
N ASN A 113 29.31 12.44 -10.76
CA ASN A 113 30.29 13.53 -10.80
C ASN A 113 31.61 13.15 -11.47
N ASN A 114 31.74 11.95 -12.03
CA ASN A 114 32.95 11.52 -12.72
C ASN A 114 33.13 12.25 -14.06
N PRO A 115 34.17 13.09 -14.23
CA PRO A 115 34.35 13.84 -15.46
C PRO A 115 35.05 13.04 -16.56
N ASP A 116 35.71 11.93 -16.21
CA ASP A 116 36.63 11.21 -17.09
C ASP A 116 36.00 9.95 -17.69
N LEU A 117 35.07 9.31 -16.98
CA LEU A 117 34.37 8.09 -17.39
C LEU A 117 32.85 8.27 -17.35
N CYS A 118 32.15 7.42 -18.10
CA CYS A 118 30.69 7.33 -17.97
C CYS A 118 30.27 6.86 -16.57
N PHE A 119 30.99 5.90 -15.99
CA PHE A 119 30.98 5.49 -14.58
C PHE A 119 32.16 4.56 -14.31
N SER A 120 32.60 4.43 -13.05
CA SER A 120 33.61 3.45 -12.66
C SER A 120 33.03 2.04 -12.48
N ASN A 121 33.83 1.02 -12.83
CA ASN A 121 33.48 -0.38 -12.61
C ASN A 121 33.29 -0.69 -11.11
N GLN A 122 34.11 -0.10 -10.23
CA GLN A 122 33.99 -0.31 -8.78
C GLN A 122 32.66 0.20 -8.23
N ALA A 123 32.16 1.34 -8.73
CA ALA A 123 30.84 1.85 -8.33
C ALA A 123 29.72 0.93 -8.84
N ALA A 124 29.84 0.44 -10.08
CA ALA A 124 28.90 -0.51 -10.66
C ALA A 124 28.87 -1.82 -9.87
N ASP A 125 30.02 -2.42 -9.56
CA ASP A 125 30.10 -3.67 -8.81
C ASP A 125 29.58 -3.54 -7.36
N TYR A 126 29.50 -2.32 -6.81
CA TYR A 126 28.94 -2.08 -5.48
C TYR A 126 27.42 -1.84 -5.50
N TRP A 127 26.93 -0.99 -6.40
CA TRP A 127 25.54 -0.52 -6.41
C TRP A 127 24.62 -1.28 -7.35
N MET A 128 25.16 -1.98 -8.35
CA MET A 128 24.36 -2.72 -9.30
C MET A 128 24.27 -4.20 -8.91
N ASN A 129 23.17 -4.89 -9.20
CA ASN A 129 21.96 -4.37 -9.85
C ASN A 129 21.09 -3.50 -8.94
N VAL A 130 20.16 -2.74 -9.54
CA VAL A 130 19.17 -1.98 -8.78
C VAL A 130 18.22 -2.98 -8.14
N ASP A 131 18.14 -3.00 -6.80
CA ASP A 131 17.28 -3.93 -6.08
C ASP A 131 15.80 -3.76 -6.45
N PHE A 132 15.33 -2.52 -6.49
CA PHE A 132 13.92 -2.21 -6.70
C PHE A 132 13.73 -1.03 -7.67
N TYR A 133 13.18 -1.32 -8.85
CA TYR A 133 12.85 -0.33 -9.86
C TYR A 133 11.35 -0.07 -9.92
N CYS A 134 10.94 1.19 -9.77
CA CYS A 134 9.53 1.61 -9.85
C CYS A 134 9.30 2.47 -11.11
N GLY A 135 8.37 2.06 -11.97
CA GLY A 135 8.05 2.79 -13.20
C GLY A 135 6.76 2.33 -13.87
N GLY A 136 6.06 3.22 -14.57
CA GLY A 136 4.77 2.90 -15.17
C GLY A 136 4.86 1.79 -16.23
N ILE A 137 3.81 0.96 -16.33
CA ILE A 137 3.75 -0.19 -17.25
C ILE A 137 3.92 0.21 -18.73
N GLU A 138 3.68 1.48 -19.07
CA GLU A 138 3.92 2.03 -20.42
C GLU A 138 5.36 1.84 -20.92
N HIS A 139 6.32 1.65 -20.03
CA HIS A 139 7.73 1.52 -20.36
C HIS A 139 8.17 0.09 -20.67
N ALA A 140 7.28 -0.90 -20.56
CA ALA A 140 7.57 -2.32 -20.70
C ALA A 140 8.20 -2.72 -22.04
N GLN A 141 7.76 -2.13 -23.16
CA GLN A 141 8.19 -2.54 -24.51
C GLN A 141 9.29 -1.68 -25.13
N MET A 142 9.74 -0.62 -24.44
CA MET A 142 10.75 0.31 -24.95
C MET A 142 11.85 0.48 -23.92
N HIS A 143 11.76 1.50 -23.06
CA HIS A 143 12.74 1.81 -22.02
C HIS A 143 13.26 0.58 -21.28
N LEU A 144 12.38 -0.29 -20.77
CA LEU A 144 12.80 -1.47 -20.00
C LEU A 144 13.55 -2.51 -20.86
N ILE A 145 13.26 -2.60 -22.17
CA ILE A 145 14.04 -3.43 -23.09
C ILE A 145 15.39 -2.77 -23.39
N TYR A 146 15.40 -1.46 -23.63
CA TYR A 146 16.63 -0.72 -23.96
C TYR A 146 17.61 -0.65 -22.78
N ALA A 147 17.12 -0.48 -21.55
CA ALA A 147 17.93 -0.54 -20.34
C ALA A 147 18.61 -1.90 -20.17
N ARG A 148 17.87 -3.00 -20.42
CA ARG A 148 18.43 -4.36 -20.39
C ARG A 148 19.47 -4.57 -21.50
N PHE A 149 19.17 -4.09 -22.70
CA PHE A 149 20.12 -4.15 -23.82
C PHE A 149 21.42 -3.41 -23.49
N TRP A 150 21.32 -2.16 -23.01
CA TRP A 150 22.48 -1.35 -22.64
C TRP A 150 23.29 -1.99 -21.52
N THR A 151 22.64 -2.55 -20.50
CA THR A 151 23.33 -3.29 -19.43
C THR A 151 24.15 -4.45 -19.98
N LYS A 152 23.58 -5.27 -20.88
CA LYS A 152 24.31 -6.39 -21.48
C LYS A 152 25.43 -5.92 -22.42
N ALA A 153 25.18 -4.87 -23.19
CA ALA A 153 26.19 -4.30 -24.10
C ALA A 153 27.38 -3.73 -23.33
N LEU A 154 27.15 -2.97 -22.25
CA LEU A 154 28.22 -2.38 -21.44
C LEU A 154 28.97 -3.44 -20.63
N ARG A 155 28.30 -4.51 -20.17
CA ARG A 155 28.95 -5.71 -19.63
C ARG A 155 29.90 -6.34 -20.65
N ASP A 156 29.43 -6.56 -21.88
CA ASP A 156 30.21 -7.20 -22.94
C ASP A 156 31.41 -6.33 -23.39
N MET A 157 31.31 -5.01 -23.19
CA MET A 157 32.43 -4.07 -23.36
C MET A 157 33.40 -4.04 -22.16
N GLY A 158 33.10 -4.75 -21.07
CA GLY A 158 33.95 -4.87 -19.88
C GLY A 158 33.82 -3.72 -18.88
N LEU A 159 32.74 -2.91 -18.94
CA LEU A 159 32.55 -1.80 -18.02
C LEU A 159 31.99 -2.23 -16.66
N HIS A 160 31.29 -3.36 -16.59
CA HIS A 160 30.79 -3.98 -15.36
C HIS A 160 30.54 -5.48 -15.57
N SER A 161 30.20 -6.19 -14.49
CA SER A 161 29.96 -7.64 -14.49
C SER A 161 28.48 -8.06 -14.48
N ILE A 162 27.57 -7.10 -14.30
CA ILE A 162 26.12 -7.33 -14.10
C ILE A 162 25.36 -7.72 -15.38
N ASP A 163 24.43 -8.67 -15.26
CA ASP A 163 23.64 -9.21 -16.38
C ASP A 163 22.30 -8.52 -16.62
N GLU A 164 21.58 -8.15 -15.56
CA GLU A 164 20.27 -7.51 -15.62
C GLU A 164 20.27 -6.25 -14.73
N PRO A 165 19.66 -5.13 -15.17
CA PRO A 165 19.75 -3.86 -14.45
C PRO A 165 18.89 -3.78 -13.19
N PHE A 166 17.77 -4.51 -13.14
CA PHE A 166 16.75 -4.38 -12.11
C PHE A 166 16.42 -5.78 -11.57
N GLU A 167 16.55 -6.02 -10.26
CA GLU A 167 16.18 -7.28 -9.60
C GLU A 167 14.65 -7.40 -9.52
N GLU A 168 14.02 -6.40 -8.91
CA GLU A 168 12.57 -6.29 -8.80
C GLU A 168 12.04 -5.08 -9.59
N LEU A 169 10.91 -5.28 -10.27
CA LEU A 169 10.20 -4.25 -11.03
C LEU A 169 8.78 -4.09 -10.49
N LEU A 170 8.49 -2.93 -9.91
CA LEU A 170 7.13 -2.53 -9.59
C LEU A 170 6.59 -1.61 -10.68
N CYS A 171 5.53 -2.08 -11.34
CA CYS A 171 4.78 -1.27 -12.29
C CYS A 171 3.63 -0.54 -11.60
N GLN A 172 3.81 0.74 -11.28
CA GLN A 172 2.75 1.47 -10.59
C GLN A 172 1.52 1.67 -11.49
N GLY A 173 0.35 1.68 -10.86
CA GLY A 173 -0.89 2.04 -11.51
C GLY A 173 -0.94 3.51 -11.92
N MET A 174 -1.79 3.82 -12.88
CA MET A 174 -1.94 5.18 -13.37
C MET A 174 -2.79 6.02 -12.43
N VAL A 175 -2.41 7.30 -12.28
CA VAL A 175 -3.28 8.32 -11.68
C VAL A 175 -4.21 8.87 -12.75
N ASN A 176 -5.51 8.80 -12.47
CA ASN A 176 -6.56 9.26 -13.35
C ASN A 176 -7.27 10.49 -12.79
N ALA A 177 -7.86 11.28 -13.69
CA ALA A 177 -8.74 12.38 -13.36
C ALA A 177 -9.92 12.43 -14.34
N GLN A 178 -10.99 13.10 -13.94
CA GLN A 178 -12.18 13.27 -14.77
C GLN A 178 -11.88 14.10 -16.02
N ALA A 179 -12.26 13.57 -17.17
CA ALA A 179 -12.17 14.23 -18.46
C ALA A 179 -13.48 14.06 -19.27
N PRO A 180 -13.83 15.05 -20.11
CA PRO A 180 -14.99 14.94 -21.00
C PRO A 180 -14.90 13.74 -21.95
N TYR A 181 -16.03 13.08 -22.18
CA TYR A 181 -16.14 11.84 -22.94
C TYR A 181 -17.37 11.83 -23.84
N CYS A 182 -17.16 11.44 -25.08
CA CYS A 182 -18.24 11.20 -26.03
C CYS A 182 -18.49 9.70 -26.14
N ALA A 183 -19.62 9.22 -25.59
CA ALA A 183 -19.99 7.81 -25.68
C ALA A 183 -20.24 7.33 -27.13
N PRO A 184 -20.95 8.09 -28.00
CA PRO A 184 -21.13 7.69 -29.40
C PRO A 184 -19.82 7.56 -30.20
N CYS A 185 -18.86 8.46 -29.97
CA CYS A 185 -17.57 8.43 -30.68
C CYS A 185 -16.52 7.54 -30.00
N ASN A 186 -16.73 7.16 -28.74
CA ASN A 186 -15.75 6.51 -27.88
C ASN A 186 -14.41 7.28 -27.78
N ILE A 187 -14.50 8.61 -27.65
CA ILE A 187 -13.34 9.52 -27.60
C ILE A 187 -13.35 10.29 -26.28
N THR A 188 -12.17 10.36 -25.64
CA THR A 188 -11.93 11.29 -24.51
C THR A 188 -11.44 12.61 -25.07
N HIS A 189 -12.04 13.70 -24.62
CA HIS A 189 -11.73 15.05 -25.06
C HIS A 189 -10.95 15.81 -23.98
N PRO A 190 -10.19 16.85 -24.36
CA PRO A 190 -9.54 17.72 -23.41
C PRO A 190 -10.54 18.40 -22.46
N VAL A 191 -10.10 18.73 -21.24
CA VAL A 191 -10.92 19.41 -20.21
C VAL A 191 -11.45 20.76 -20.70
N SER A 192 -10.80 21.39 -21.67
CA SER A 192 -11.31 22.62 -22.32
C SER A 192 -12.64 22.44 -23.04
N GLU A 193 -13.02 21.20 -23.39
CA GLU A 193 -14.31 20.88 -24.01
C GLU A 193 -15.42 20.59 -22.99
N ARG A 194 -15.14 20.70 -21.69
CA ARG A 194 -16.14 20.45 -20.64
C ARG A 194 -17.32 21.40 -20.78
N GLY A 195 -18.53 20.83 -20.85
CA GLY A 195 -19.78 21.57 -21.04
C GLY A 195 -20.08 21.95 -22.50
N ASN A 196 -19.19 21.65 -23.45
CA ASN A 196 -19.45 21.80 -24.88
C ASN A 196 -20.06 20.52 -25.48
N ALA A 197 -20.61 20.62 -26.69
CA ALA A 197 -20.98 19.47 -27.49
C ALA A 197 -19.72 18.83 -28.14
N CYS A 198 -19.77 17.53 -28.39
CA CYS A 198 -18.67 16.79 -29.02
C CYS A 198 -18.29 17.41 -30.38
N PRO A 199 -17.00 17.76 -30.61
CA PRO A 199 -16.52 18.34 -31.87
C PRO A 199 -16.75 17.48 -33.12
N TYR A 200 -16.99 16.17 -32.95
CA TYR A 200 -17.13 15.22 -34.07
C TYR A 200 -18.60 14.90 -34.40
N CYS A 201 -19.45 14.71 -33.39
CA CYS A 201 -20.83 14.25 -33.59
C CYS A 201 -21.89 15.22 -33.06
N ALA A 202 -21.49 16.33 -32.43
CA ALA A 202 -22.36 17.30 -31.75
C ALA A 202 -23.24 16.70 -30.63
N GLY A 203 -22.93 15.48 -30.17
CA GLY A 203 -23.57 14.85 -29.02
C GLY A 203 -23.10 15.45 -27.69
N GLU A 204 -23.85 15.19 -26.63
CA GLU A 204 -23.49 15.60 -25.27
C GLU A 204 -22.20 14.89 -24.80
N LEU A 205 -21.34 15.65 -24.12
CA LEU A 205 -20.15 15.11 -23.45
C LEU A 205 -20.48 14.79 -21.99
N THR A 206 -20.27 13.53 -21.59
CA THR A 206 -20.30 13.11 -20.19
C THR A 206 -18.88 13.18 -19.60
N GLU A 207 -18.70 12.82 -18.33
CA GLU A 207 -17.37 12.66 -17.73
C GLU A 207 -16.96 11.18 -17.71
N ARG A 208 -15.65 10.93 -17.79
CA ARG A 208 -15.06 9.62 -17.50
C ARG A 208 -13.74 9.79 -16.75
N SER A 209 -13.37 8.77 -15.98
CA SER A 209 -12.00 8.62 -15.49
C SER A 209 -11.05 8.37 -16.67
N ALA A 210 -9.98 9.16 -16.76
CA ALA A 210 -8.95 9.03 -17.77
C ALA A 210 -7.57 9.32 -17.18
N LYS A 211 -6.53 8.64 -17.70
CA LYS A 211 -5.12 8.88 -17.36
C LYS A 211 -4.82 10.37 -17.42
N MET A 212 -4.20 10.90 -16.37
CA MET A 212 -3.73 12.28 -16.37
C MET A 212 -2.73 12.50 -17.50
N SER A 213 -2.94 13.51 -18.32
CA SER A 213 -2.03 13.86 -19.43
C SER A 213 -2.10 15.34 -19.79
N LYS A 214 -0.96 15.88 -20.26
CA LYS A 214 -0.88 17.27 -20.73
C LYS A 214 -1.81 17.52 -21.92
N SER A 215 -1.99 16.53 -22.81
CA SER A 215 -2.85 16.65 -23.99
C SER A 215 -4.34 16.74 -23.64
N LEU A 216 -4.78 16.05 -22.58
CA LEU A 216 -6.15 16.18 -22.09
C LEU A 216 -6.34 17.40 -21.17
N GLY A 217 -5.27 17.96 -20.61
CA GLY A 217 -5.37 19.06 -19.65
C GLY A 217 -6.03 18.66 -18.33
N ASN A 218 -6.16 17.37 -18.05
CA ASN A 218 -6.74 16.82 -16.81
C ASN A 218 -5.68 16.56 -15.71
N THR A 219 -4.45 17.04 -15.90
CA THR A 219 -3.39 16.91 -14.91
C THR A 219 -3.68 17.80 -13.70
N VAL A 220 -3.77 17.20 -12.52
CA VAL A 220 -3.81 17.94 -11.26
C VAL A 220 -2.37 18.04 -10.75
N GLY A 221 -1.84 19.27 -10.69
CA GLY A 221 -0.53 19.51 -10.12
C GLY A 221 -0.59 19.41 -8.59
N PRO A 222 0.37 18.73 -7.94
CA PRO A 222 0.34 18.57 -6.48
C PRO A 222 0.66 19.86 -5.73
N VAL A 223 1.28 20.87 -6.37
CA VAL A 223 1.80 22.07 -5.71
C VAL A 223 0.72 22.84 -4.96
N SER A 224 -0.43 23.12 -5.59
CA SER A 224 -1.52 23.83 -4.92
C SER A 224 -2.06 23.06 -3.71
N MET A 225 -2.10 21.73 -3.79
CA MET A 225 -2.54 20.86 -2.70
C MET A 225 -1.50 20.81 -1.57
N ILE A 226 -0.21 20.84 -1.90
CA ILE A 226 0.88 20.94 -0.93
C ILE A 226 0.84 22.29 -0.22
N GLU A 227 0.62 23.39 -0.93
CA GLU A 227 0.48 24.73 -0.34
C GLU A 227 -0.72 24.81 0.60
N GLN A 228 -1.83 24.15 0.26
CA GLN A 228 -3.06 24.18 1.04
C GLN A 228 -3.05 23.21 2.24
N TYR A 229 -2.56 21.98 2.06
CA TYR A 229 -2.69 20.89 3.04
C TYR A 229 -1.36 20.35 3.57
N GLY A 230 -0.23 20.77 3.00
CA GLY A 230 1.11 20.29 3.35
C GLY A 230 1.52 19.03 2.59
N ALA A 231 2.84 18.83 2.46
CA ALA A 231 3.43 17.72 1.73
C ALA A 231 3.03 16.35 2.30
N ASP A 232 3.04 16.19 3.62
CA ASP A 232 2.69 14.93 4.29
C ASP A 232 1.26 14.49 4.01
N THR A 233 0.32 15.43 3.96
CA THR A 233 -1.07 15.10 3.66
C THR A 233 -1.23 14.57 2.24
N VAL A 234 -0.56 15.20 1.27
CA VAL A 234 -0.60 14.76 -0.13
C VAL A 234 0.08 13.40 -0.30
N ARG A 235 1.22 13.18 0.38
CA ARG A 235 1.90 11.88 0.39
C ARG A 235 1.02 10.78 0.99
N LEU A 236 0.42 11.05 2.15
CA LEU A 236 -0.50 10.13 2.82
C LEU A 236 -1.66 9.75 1.89
N PHE A 237 -2.27 10.74 1.24
CA PHE A 237 -3.36 10.51 0.29
C PHE A 237 -2.93 9.57 -0.85
N ILE A 238 -1.79 9.84 -1.48
CA ILE A 238 -1.29 9.02 -2.61
C ILE A 238 -1.06 7.57 -2.17
N LEU A 239 -0.44 7.36 -1.00
CA LEU A 239 -0.11 6.03 -0.50
C LEU A 239 -1.32 5.27 0.06
N PHE A 240 -2.37 5.98 0.51
CA PHE A 240 -3.58 5.36 1.05
C PHE A 240 -4.65 5.06 -0.03
N ALA A 241 -4.68 5.84 -1.10
CA ALA A 241 -5.76 5.80 -2.09
C ALA A 241 -5.86 4.44 -2.81
N ALA A 242 -4.74 3.79 -3.12
CA ALA A 242 -4.71 2.49 -3.77
C ALA A 242 -3.41 1.73 -3.47
N GLN A 243 -3.41 0.42 -3.70
CA GLN A 243 -2.16 -0.35 -3.76
C GLN A 243 -1.28 0.18 -4.90
N PRO A 244 0.06 0.13 -4.80
CA PRO A 244 0.95 0.76 -5.78
C PRO A 244 0.73 0.32 -7.22
N THR A 245 0.38 -0.95 -7.45
CA THR A 245 0.13 -1.53 -8.79
C THR A 245 -1.28 -1.24 -9.34
N ALA A 246 -2.20 -0.76 -8.50
CA ALA A 246 -3.56 -0.42 -8.88
C ALA A 246 -3.64 1.05 -9.32
N GLY A 247 -4.42 1.31 -10.37
CA GLY A 247 -4.73 2.69 -10.75
C GLY A 247 -5.58 3.37 -9.69
N MET A 248 -5.47 4.70 -9.57
CA MET A 248 -6.28 5.49 -8.65
C MET A 248 -6.92 6.68 -9.34
N ASP A 249 -8.12 7.06 -8.87
CA ASP A 249 -8.74 8.33 -9.23
C ASP A 249 -8.35 9.41 -8.23
N TRP A 250 -7.86 10.54 -8.75
CA TRP A 250 -7.58 11.69 -7.91
C TRP A 250 -8.87 12.22 -7.26
N SER A 251 -8.80 12.52 -5.96
CA SER A 251 -9.93 12.98 -5.16
C SER A 251 -9.52 14.05 -4.17
N ASP A 252 -9.95 15.29 -4.41
CA ASP A 252 -9.69 16.42 -3.49
C ASP A 252 -10.31 16.19 -2.11
N THR A 253 -11.48 15.54 -2.05
CA THR A 253 -12.11 15.16 -0.77
C THR A 253 -11.32 14.06 -0.05
N GLY A 254 -10.62 13.20 -0.80
CA GLY A 254 -9.68 12.23 -0.26
C GLY A 254 -8.49 12.92 0.43
N VAL A 255 -7.93 13.95 -0.21
CA VAL A 255 -6.86 14.79 0.38
C VAL A 255 -7.36 15.49 1.64
N GLU A 256 -8.55 16.09 1.62
CA GLU A 256 -9.13 16.76 2.80
C GLU A 256 -9.37 15.78 3.97
N SER A 257 -9.77 14.54 3.67
CA SER A 257 -9.93 13.48 4.69
C SER A 257 -8.59 13.13 5.34
N CYS A 258 -7.54 12.95 4.53
CA CYS A 258 -6.18 12.71 5.02
C CYS A 258 -5.69 13.88 5.88
N TYR A 259 -5.97 15.12 5.48
CA TYR A 259 -5.62 16.31 6.27
C TYR A 259 -6.25 16.30 7.67
N LYS A 260 -7.54 15.92 7.76
CA LYS A 260 -8.26 15.80 9.04
C LYS A 260 -7.64 14.70 9.91
N GLN A 261 -7.29 13.55 9.31
CA GLN A 261 -6.61 12.48 10.02
C GLN A 261 -5.25 12.93 10.57
N MET A 262 -4.45 13.63 9.77
CA MET A 262 -3.15 14.15 10.21
C MET A 262 -3.26 15.12 11.38
N LYS A 263 -4.27 16.00 11.38
CA LYS A 263 -4.55 16.86 12.53
C LYS A 263 -4.96 16.08 13.77
N ALA A 264 -5.76 15.03 13.59
CA ALA A 264 -6.23 14.21 14.70
C ALA A 264 -5.07 13.47 15.36
N VAL A 265 -4.19 12.86 14.54
CA VAL A 265 -2.93 12.23 15.00
C VAL A 265 -2.06 13.25 15.74
N TRP A 266 -1.82 14.42 15.13
CA TRP A 266 -1.02 15.48 15.75
C TRP A 266 -1.55 15.90 17.12
N ASN A 267 -2.86 16.15 17.22
CA ASN A 267 -3.49 16.57 18.46
C ASN A 267 -3.41 15.48 19.54
N LEU A 268 -3.63 14.22 19.16
CA LEU A 268 -3.52 13.08 20.07
C LEU A 268 -2.09 12.96 20.61
N CYS A 269 -1.06 13.02 19.77
CA CYS A 269 0.33 12.95 20.23
C CYS A 269 0.65 14.06 21.25
N ARG A 270 0.20 15.29 21.01
CA ARG A 270 0.42 16.40 21.94
C ARG A 270 -0.31 16.23 23.27
N GLU A 271 -1.52 15.68 23.23
CA GLU A 271 -2.26 15.32 24.44
C GLU A 271 -1.51 14.24 25.22
N MET A 272 -1.05 13.18 24.53
CA MET A 272 -0.28 12.09 25.13
C MET A 272 1.01 12.56 25.80
N LEU A 273 1.72 13.51 25.20
CA LEU A 273 2.94 14.09 25.78
C LEU A 273 2.68 14.88 27.08
N SER A 274 1.44 15.31 27.30
CA SER A 274 1.02 16.00 28.52
C SER A 274 0.55 15.09 29.65
N TRP A 275 0.45 13.78 29.40
CA TRP A 275 0.03 12.81 30.40
C TRP A 275 1.03 12.71 31.57
N GLU A 276 0.47 12.49 32.76
CA GLU A 276 1.25 12.16 33.95
C GLU A 276 1.68 10.68 33.93
N ASN A 277 2.60 10.29 34.81
CA ASN A 277 3.02 8.89 34.88
C ASN A 277 2.09 8.13 35.83
N ASP A 278 0.91 7.76 35.33
CA ASP A 278 -0.08 6.93 36.06
C ASP A 278 -0.27 5.59 35.35
N ASP A 279 -0.06 4.50 36.09
CA ASP A 279 -0.16 3.13 35.56
C ASP A 279 -1.63 2.71 35.49
N ALA A 280 -2.08 2.26 34.33
CA ALA A 280 -3.42 1.73 34.12
C ALA A 280 -3.39 0.25 33.73
N ALA A 281 -4.42 -0.50 34.12
CA ALA A 281 -4.53 -1.92 33.75
C ALA A 281 -4.57 -2.15 32.22
N ILE A 282 -4.91 -1.13 31.44
CA ILE A 282 -4.96 -1.17 29.98
C ILE A 282 -3.57 -0.92 29.33
N ASP A 283 -2.54 -0.59 30.10
CA ASP A 283 -1.17 -0.34 29.60
C ASP A 283 -0.55 -1.58 28.96
N GLU A 284 -0.78 -2.75 29.56
CA GLU A 284 -0.33 -4.03 29.03
C GLU A 284 -1.01 -4.36 27.69
N TRP A 285 -2.30 -4.03 27.55
CA TRP A 285 -3.03 -4.19 26.30
C TRP A 285 -2.42 -3.32 25.20
N LEU A 286 -2.20 -2.02 25.46
CA LEU A 286 -1.66 -1.10 24.46
C LEU A 286 -0.26 -1.53 24.04
N SER A 287 0.60 -1.90 25.01
CA SER A 287 1.96 -2.35 24.73
C SER A 287 1.96 -3.59 23.83
N THR A 288 1.11 -4.59 24.15
CA THR A 288 1.00 -5.83 23.38
C THR A 288 0.42 -5.58 21.99
N GLN A 289 -0.65 -4.78 21.90
CA GLN A 289 -1.31 -4.46 20.63
C GLN A 289 -0.36 -3.67 19.72
N PHE A 290 0.40 -2.73 20.26
CA PHE A 290 1.37 -1.94 19.49
C PHE A 290 2.52 -2.80 18.95
N GLN A 291 3.01 -3.80 19.69
CA GLN A 291 3.99 -4.75 19.13
C GLN A 291 3.42 -5.50 17.93
N ILE A 292 2.16 -5.95 17.99
CA ILE A 292 1.49 -6.59 16.85
C ILE A 292 1.43 -5.63 15.66
N ARG A 293 1.04 -4.37 15.88
CA ARG A 293 1.01 -3.35 14.80
C ARG A 293 2.38 -3.14 14.17
N LYS A 294 3.46 -3.15 14.96
CA LYS A 294 4.83 -3.05 14.43
C LYS A 294 5.18 -4.22 13.55
N THR A 295 4.88 -5.45 13.97
CA THR A 295 5.15 -6.66 13.19
C THR A 295 4.32 -6.70 11.90
N GLU A 296 3.03 -6.38 11.97
CA GLU A 296 2.15 -6.27 10.79
C GLU A 296 2.67 -5.21 9.82
N TRP A 297 3.13 -4.07 10.35
CA TRP A 297 3.64 -2.96 9.55
C TRP A 297 4.96 -3.31 8.87
N LEU A 298 5.90 -3.96 9.57
CA LEU A 298 7.14 -4.45 8.98
C LEU A 298 6.85 -5.39 7.81
N SER A 299 5.99 -6.38 8.01
CA SER A 299 5.60 -7.32 6.96
C SER A 299 4.95 -6.62 5.75
N ALA A 300 4.10 -5.62 6.00
CA ALA A 300 3.50 -4.81 4.94
C ALA A 300 4.55 -4.01 4.17
N MET A 301 5.53 -3.41 4.86
CA MET A 301 6.58 -2.60 4.23
C MET A 301 7.58 -3.45 3.44
N GLU A 302 7.96 -4.63 3.95
CA GLU A 302 8.82 -5.60 3.26
C GLU A 302 8.18 -6.16 1.99
N SER A 303 6.87 -6.33 1.99
CA SER A 303 6.09 -6.77 0.81
C SER A 303 5.63 -5.61 -0.09
N VAL A 304 6.05 -4.38 0.22
CA VAL A 304 5.67 -3.15 -0.51
C VAL A 304 4.14 -2.95 -0.57
N ASP A 305 3.38 -3.47 0.40
CA ASP A 305 1.98 -3.11 0.62
C ASP A 305 1.90 -1.78 1.37
N LEU A 306 2.30 -0.70 0.69
CA LEU A 306 2.35 0.65 1.25
C LEU A 306 0.99 1.13 1.77
N ARG A 307 -0.10 0.63 1.17
CA ARG A 307 -1.46 0.97 1.60
C ARG A 307 -1.77 0.34 2.95
N ALA A 308 -1.41 -0.93 3.16
CA ALA A 308 -1.51 -1.58 4.46
C ALA A 308 -0.58 -0.93 5.48
N GLY A 309 0.66 -0.61 5.09
CA GLY A 309 1.61 0.12 5.95
C GLY A 309 1.04 1.44 6.47
N VAL A 310 0.46 2.25 5.58
CA VAL A 310 -0.22 3.51 5.96
C VAL A 310 -1.48 3.27 6.79
N MET A 311 -2.26 2.23 6.49
CA MET A 311 -3.44 1.88 7.29
C MET A 311 -3.03 1.60 8.74
N LEU A 312 -2.00 0.77 8.92
CA LEU A 312 -1.46 0.41 10.22
C LEU A 312 -0.91 1.62 10.97
N SER A 313 -0.02 2.40 10.35
CA SER A 313 0.66 3.51 11.03
C SER A 313 -0.23 4.73 11.23
N HIS A 314 -1.08 5.14 10.30
CA HIS A 314 -1.84 6.39 10.44
C HIS A 314 -3.25 6.22 11.01
N TYR A 315 -3.82 5.01 10.96
CA TYR A 315 -5.22 4.79 11.32
C TYR A 315 -5.41 3.72 12.40
N GLU A 316 -4.78 2.55 12.31
CA GLU A 316 -4.99 1.48 13.30
C GLU A 316 -4.31 1.79 14.63
N VAL A 317 -3.04 2.21 14.63
CA VAL A 317 -2.37 2.67 15.86
C VAL A 317 -3.13 3.85 16.49
N TYR A 318 -3.61 4.79 15.67
CA TYR A 318 -4.44 5.90 16.15
C TYR A 318 -5.73 5.42 16.81
N ALA A 319 -6.44 4.46 16.20
CA ALA A 319 -7.66 3.88 16.77
C ALA A 319 -7.39 3.12 18.07
N ASP A 320 -6.27 2.39 18.15
CA ASP A 320 -5.83 1.66 19.34
C ASP A 320 -5.55 2.64 20.49
N LEU A 321 -4.89 3.77 20.22
CA LEU A 321 -4.64 4.83 21.21
C LEU A 321 -5.94 5.53 21.68
N LEU A 322 -6.90 5.75 20.79
CA LEU A 322 -8.22 6.25 21.20
C LEU A 322 -8.98 5.25 22.08
N TRP A 323 -8.84 3.95 21.83
CA TRP A 323 -9.41 2.92 22.71
C TRP A 323 -8.74 2.95 24.08
N TYR A 324 -7.41 2.99 24.11
CA TYR A 324 -6.62 3.10 25.33
C TYR A 324 -7.07 4.28 26.20
N GLN A 325 -7.18 5.49 25.60
CA GLN A 325 -7.64 6.68 26.32
C GLN A 325 -9.06 6.52 26.88
N ARG A 326 -10.00 5.99 26.08
CA ARG A 326 -11.38 5.73 26.54
C ARG A 326 -11.44 4.74 27.69
N ARG A 327 -10.53 3.75 27.72
CA ARG A 327 -10.41 2.77 28.80
C ARG A 327 -9.75 3.33 30.05
N GLY A 328 -9.33 4.60 30.05
CA GLY A 328 -8.71 5.30 31.17
C GLY A 328 -7.18 5.27 31.15
N GLY A 329 -6.58 4.81 30.06
CA GLY A 329 -5.14 4.85 29.87
C GLY A 329 -4.61 6.27 29.77
N CYS A 330 -3.58 6.58 30.54
CA CYS A 330 -2.93 7.89 30.56
C CYS A 330 -1.46 7.80 31.02
N ASN A 331 -0.76 6.71 30.72
CA ASN A 331 0.62 6.51 31.17
C ASN A 331 1.61 7.30 30.30
N GLY A 332 2.17 8.38 30.84
CA GLY A 332 3.11 9.27 30.15
C GLY A 332 4.46 8.64 29.77
N GLU A 333 4.97 7.67 30.53
CA GLU A 333 6.21 6.96 30.20
C GLU A 333 6.00 6.01 29.01
N LEU A 334 4.93 5.22 29.06
CA LEU A 334 4.52 4.36 27.95
C LEU A 334 4.26 5.19 26.68
N ALA A 335 3.54 6.31 26.81
CA ALA A 335 3.25 7.20 25.71
C ALA A 335 4.52 7.70 25.01
N ARG A 336 5.50 8.25 25.75
CA ARG A 336 6.75 8.75 25.17
C ARG A 336 7.51 7.64 24.45
N SER A 337 7.63 6.46 25.07
CA SER A 337 8.29 5.30 24.44
C SER A 337 7.59 4.87 23.14
N LEU A 338 6.26 4.81 23.14
CA LEU A 338 5.47 4.41 21.98
C LEU A 338 5.55 5.45 20.86
N LEU A 339 5.49 6.75 21.17
CA LEU A 339 5.57 7.82 20.19
C LEU A 339 6.88 7.79 19.39
N LEU A 340 8.01 7.41 20.01
CA LEU A 340 9.29 7.26 19.33
C LEU A 340 9.23 6.18 18.23
N ASP A 341 8.67 5.01 18.54
CA ASP A 341 8.52 3.94 17.57
C ASP A 341 7.42 4.23 16.54
N TRP A 342 6.33 4.86 16.97
CA TRP A 342 5.23 5.22 16.07
C TRP A 342 5.66 6.29 15.05
N ALA A 343 6.49 7.25 15.46
CA ALA A 343 7.09 8.22 14.55
C ALA A 343 7.92 7.51 13.45
N LYS A 344 8.71 6.49 13.79
CA LYS A 344 9.45 5.68 12.80
C LYS A 344 8.51 4.98 11.81
N MET A 345 7.36 4.45 12.27
CA MET A 345 6.36 3.83 11.39
C MET A 345 5.69 4.84 10.44
N MET A 346 5.49 6.09 10.88
CA MET A 346 4.89 7.15 10.07
C MET A 346 5.89 7.76 9.06
N HIS A 347 7.18 7.78 9.41
CA HIS A 347 8.21 8.51 8.68
C HIS A 347 8.29 8.22 7.16
N PRO A 348 8.17 6.96 6.68
CA PRO A 348 8.17 6.69 5.24
C PRO A 348 7.06 7.41 4.45
N ALA A 349 5.87 7.55 5.04
CA ALA A 349 4.74 8.19 4.39
C ALA A 349 4.68 9.70 4.68
N THR A 350 4.84 10.09 5.94
CA THR A 350 4.69 11.46 6.43
C THR A 350 5.92 11.88 7.25
N PRO A 351 7.06 12.14 6.60
CA PRO A 351 8.33 12.35 7.30
C PRO A 351 8.35 13.63 8.16
N HIS A 352 7.70 14.71 7.74
CA HIS A 352 7.87 16.00 8.41
C HIS A 352 7.20 16.01 9.79
N ILE A 353 5.96 15.54 9.89
CA ILE A 353 5.25 15.40 11.17
C ILE A 353 5.85 14.29 12.04
N ALA A 354 6.36 13.21 11.42
CA ALA A 354 7.01 12.14 12.16
C ALA A 354 8.26 12.65 12.88
N GLU A 355 9.11 13.42 12.19
CA GLU A 355 10.31 14.04 12.77
C GLU A 355 9.95 15.00 13.93
N GLU A 356 8.87 15.78 13.78
CA GLU A 356 8.41 16.67 14.84
C GLU A 356 7.91 15.90 16.08
N ILE A 357 7.08 14.86 15.88
CA ILE A 357 6.60 13.98 16.96
C ILE A 357 7.79 13.29 17.66
N TRP A 358 8.77 12.81 16.90
CA TRP A 358 9.99 12.21 17.43
C TRP A 358 10.77 13.18 18.32
N ALA A 359 10.99 14.41 17.84
CA ALA A 359 11.68 15.44 18.63
C ALA A 359 10.91 15.80 19.91
N GLU A 360 9.59 16.00 19.83
CA GLU A 360 8.76 16.30 21.00
C GLU A 360 8.70 15.13 22.00
N ALA A 361 8.80 13.89 21.53
CA ALA A 361 8.86 12.70 22.38
C ALA A 361 10.24 12.46 23.04
N GLY A 362 11.24 13.28 22.71
CA GLY A 362 12.59 13.20 23.28
C GLY A 362 13.59 12.40 22.44
N GLY A 363 13.29 12.17 21.17
CA GLY A 363 14.19 11.50 20.23
C GLY A 363 15.40 12.38 19.85
N GLU A 364 16.55 11.74 19.62
CA GLU A 364 17.79 12.43 19.24
C GLU A 364 18.07 12.31 17.74
N GLY A 365 18.49 13.41 17.12
CA GLY A 365 18.78 13.46 15.68
C GLY A 365 17.54 13.30 14.82
N LEU A 366 17.75 13.01 13.53
CA LEU A 366 16.68 12.76 12.56
C LEU A 366 16.34 11.27 12.54
N ILE A 367 15.05 10.92 12.48
CA ILE A 367 14.57 9.55 12.21
C ILE A 367 15.22 9.00 10.94
N ALA A 368 15.41 9.83 9.92
CA ALA A 368 15.96 9.43 8.62
C ALA A 368 17.32 8.70 8.67
N ILE A 369 18.09 8.84 9.76
CA ILE A 369 19.39 8.17 9.96
C ILE A 369 19.36 7.12 11.08
N GLN A 370 18.21 6.94 11.75
CA GLN A 370 18.08 5.98 12.83
C GLN A 370 17.75 4.59 12.27
N PRO A 371 18.31 3.51 12.87
CA PRO A 371 17.79 2.18 12.61
C PRO A 371 16.35 2.07 13.14
N LEU A 372 15.50 1.28 12.48
CA LEU A 372 14.16 1.02 12.97
C LEU A 372 14.20 0.42 14.38
N GLY A 373 15.10 -0.55 14.61
CA GLY A 373 15.32 -1.14 15.94
C GLY A 373 14.09 -1.83 16.49
N PHE A 374 13.20 -2.31 15.62
CA PHE A 374 12.08 -3.15 15.99
C PHE A 374 12.61 -4.57 16.12
N ASP A 375 12.56 -5.13 17.32
CA ASP A 375 12.91 -6.54 17.51
C ASP A 375 11.94 -7.40 16.69
N GLU A 376 12.47 -8.33 15.91
CA GLU A 376 11.65 -9.40 15.33
C GLU A 376 11.08 -10.20 16.51
N VAL A 377 9.78 -10.08 16.75
CA VAL A 377 9.10 -11.01 17.63
C VAL A 377 9.02 -12.31 16.84
N ASP A 378 9.76 -13.33 17.29
CA ASP A 378 9.60 -14.70 16.82
C ASP A 378 8.11 -15.04 16.93
N ASN A 379 7.42 -15.14 15.79
CA ASN A 379 6.06 -15.66 15.71
C ASN A 379 6.04 -17.19 15.91
N ASP A 380 7.16 -17.77 16.34
CA ASP A 380 7.22 -19.14 16.80
C ASP A 380 6.48 -19.25 18.15
N GLU A 381 5.43 -20.07 18.11
CA GLU A 381 4.78 -20.70 19.27
C GLU A 381 3.80 -19.84 20.08
N THR A 382 2.63 -19.56 19.50
CA THR A 382 1.36 -20.17 19.98
C THR A 382 0.18 -19.79 19.09
N GLU A 383 -0.62 -20.76 18.63
CA GLU A 383 -1.95 -20.51 18.00
C GLU A 383 -2.95 -19.81 18.94
N ALA A 384 -2.57 -19.60 20.21
CA ALA A 384 -3.41 -19.01 21.23
C ALA A 384 -3.25 -17.49 21.27
N ILE A 385 -4.37 -16.77 21.16
CA ILE A 385 -4.40 -15.32 21.33
C ILE A 385 -3.97 -14.93 22.76
N ASN A 386 -3.22 -13.83 22.89
CA ASN A 386 -2.87 -13.26 24.19
C ASN A 386 -4.15 -12.97 25.00
N PRO A 387 -4.29 -13.47 26.24
CA PRO A 387 -5.49 -13.27 27.06
C PRO A 387 -5.88 -11.81 27.28
N VAL A 388 -4.91 -10.90 27.35
CA VAL A 388 -5.14 -9.46 27.52
C VAL A 388 -5.84 -8.88 26.29
N LEU A 389 -5.41 -9.25 25.09
CA LEU A 389 -6.04 -8.85 23.84
C LEU A 389 -7.44 -9.44 23.71
N ALA A 390 -7.60 -10.72 24.02
CA ALA A 390 -8.88 -11.41 23.92
C ALA A 390 -9.94 -10.81 24.85
N ARG A 391 -9.56 -10.40 26.07
CA ARG A 391 -10.44 -9.69 27.01
C ARG A 391 -11.01 -8.41 26.40
N GLU A 392 -10.15 -7.58 25.82
CA GLU A 392 -10.56 -6.30 25.24
C GLU A 392 -11.34 -6.48 23.94
N ILE A 393 -11.05 -7.50 23.12
CA ILE A 393 -11.86 -7.86 21.94
C ILE A 393 -13.29 -8.25 22.35
N ILE A 394 -13.45 -9.04 23.41
CA ILE A 394 -14.78 -9.38 23.95
C ILE A 394 -15.49 -8.10 24.38
N LEU A 395 -14.82 -7.23 25.14
CA LEU A 395 -15.40 -5.99 25.64
C LEU A 395 -15.85 -5.06 24.49
N GLN A 396 -15.01 -4.86 23.48
CA GLN A 396 -15.33 -4.06 22.28
C GLN A 396 -16.55 -4.63 21.54
N SER A 397 -16.54 -5.95 21.30
CA SER A 397 -17.66 -6.63 20.63
C SER A 397 -18.98 -6.49 21.40
N VAL A 398 -18.96 -6.68 22.72
CA VAL A 398 -20.14 -6.52 23.57
C VAL A 398 -20.62 -5.07 23.59
N LEU A 399 -19.71 -4.10 23.69
CA LEU A 399 -20.03 -2.67 23.67
C LEU A 399 -20.69 -2.27 22.34
N ASP A 400 -20.18 -2.74 21.20
CA ASP A 400 -20.73 -2.44 19.89
C ASP A 400 -22.13 -3.06 19.71
N GLN A 401 -22.31 -4.31 20.12
CA GLN A 401 -23.63 -4.96 20.15
C GLN A 401 -24.61 -4.20 21.07
N ALA A 402 -24.13 -3.75 22.24
CA ALA A 402 -24.93 -2.97 23.17
C ALA A 402 -25.35 -1.63 22.57
N ARG A 403 -24.46 -0.92 21.86
CA ARG A 403 -24.77 0.34 21.16
C ARG A 403 -25.80 0.15 20.06
N GLN A 404 -25.64 -0.88 19.23
CA GLN A 404 -26.62 -1.21 18.18
C GLN A 404 -28.00 -1.48 18.79
N MET A 405 -28.03 -2.25 19.89
CA MET A 405 -29.27 -2.54 20.60
C MET A 405 -29.87 -1.31 21.29
N LYS A 406 -29.05 -0.37 21.76
CA LYS A 406 -29.52 0.92 22.32
C LYS A 406 -30.26 1.72 21.26
N GLY A 407 -29.67 1.87 20.08
CA GLY A 407 -30.29 2.60 18.97
C GLY A 407 -31.59 1.96 18.45
N LEU A 408 -31.78 0.66 18.66
CA LEU A 408 -33.07 -0.01 18.43
C LEU A 408 -34.05 0.24 19.59
N ALA A 409 -33.59 0.15 20.83
CA ALA A 409 -34.41 0.37 22.01
C ALA A 409 -34.97 1.80 22.07
N GLU A 410 -34.17 2.81 21.77
CA GLU A 410 -34.58 4.23 21.72
C GLU A 410 -35.72 4.51 20.72
N ARG A 411 -35.90 3.64 19.72
CA ARG A 411 -37.02 3.74 18.76
C ARG A 411 -38.32 3.15 19.28
N HIS A 412 -38.26 2.33 20.32
CA HIS A 412 -39.37 1.54 20.84
C HIS A 412 -39.73 1.87 22.29
N LEU A 413 -38.82 2.47 23.05
CA LEU A 413 -39.06 2.98 24.39
C LEU A 413 -39.70 4.37 24.33
N GLU A 414 -40.60 4.66 25.27
CA GLU A 414 -41.21 6.00 25.40
C GLU A 414 -40.25 7.03 26.01
N ASN A 415 -39.26 6.57 26.78
CA ASN A 415 -38.26 7.38 27.46
C ASN A 415 -36.84 6.91 27.12
N GLU A 416 -35.83 7.73 27.44
CA GLU A 416 -34.44 7.34 27.28
C GLU A 416 -34.08 6.13 28.15
N PRO A 417 -33.27 5.17 27.63
CA PRO A 417 -32.85 4.00 28.38
C PRO A 417 -32.08 4.38 29.64
N THR A 418 -32.50 3.85 30.79
CA THR A 418 -31.88 4.16 32.08
C THR A 418 -30.94 3.06 32.55
N SER A 419 -31.18 1.82 32.12
CA SER A 419 -30.35 0.68 32.44
C SER A 419 -30.27 -0.32 31.29
N VAL A 420 -29.26 -1.17 31.31
CA VAL A 420 -29.06 -2.27 30.36
C VAL A 420 -28.78 -3.56 31.10
N THR A 421 -29.43 -4.65 30.67
CA THR A 421 -29.16 -6.01 31.15
C THR A 421 -28.48 -6.80 30.03
N ILE A 422 -27.30 -7.35 30.32
CA ILE A 422 -26.45 -8.13 29.43
C ILE A 422 -26.40 -9.57 29.98
N GLN A 423 -26.99 -10.50 29.24
CA GLN A 423 -27.07 -11.92 29.55
C GLN A 423 -25.99 -12.68 28.79
N ILE A 424 -25.06 -13.31 29.51
CA ILE A 424 -23.95 -14.08 28.95
C ILE A 424 -24.36 -15.53 28.75
N ALA A 425 -23.85 -16.17 27.71
CA ALA A 425 -24.25 -17.53 27.36
C ALA A 425 -23.92 -18.55 28.46
N GLU A 426 -24.77 -19.55 28.62
CA GLU A 426 -24.51 -20.71 29.47
C GLU A 426 -23.22 -21.42 29.04
N GLY A 427 -22.45 -21.94 30.01
CA GLY A 427 -21.14 -22.55 29.74
C GLY A 427 -21.16 -23.70 28.72
N TRP A 428 -22.26 -24.47 28.64
CA TRP A 428 -22.39 -25.56 27.66
C TRP A 428 -22.44 -25.06 26.21
N LYS A 429 -22.90 -23.83 25.96
CA LYS A 429 -22.85 -23.22 24.62
C LYS A 429 -21.41 -22.84 24.25
N GLY A 430 -20.59 -22.44 25.22
CA GLY A 430 -19.15 -22.26 25.07
C GLY A 430 -18.44 -23.54 24.62
N GLU A 431 -18.71 -24.65 25.32
CA GLU A 431 -18.18 -25.97 24.94
C GLU A 431 -18.62 -26.40 23.54
N LEU A 432 -19.88 -26.13 23.18
CA LEU A 432 -20.41 -26.42 21.85
C LEU A 432 -19.70 -25.63 20.74
N VAL A 433 -19.43 -24.34 20.97
CA VAL A 433 -18.68 -23.49 20.03
C VAL A 433 -17.25 -23.99 19.87
N ARG A 434 -16.54 -24.23 20.98
CA ARG A 434 -15.16 -24.73 20.95
C ARG A 434 -15.04 -26.07 20.26
N THR A 435 -15.95 -27.01 20.56
CA THR A 435 -16.01 -28.30 19.86
C THR A 435 -16.23 -28.10 18.36
N GLY A 436 -17.10 -27.16 17.97
CA GLY A 436 -17.30 -26.82 16.57
C GLY A 436 -16.05 -26.30 15.87
N ILE A 437 -15.30 -25.41 16.54
CA ILE A 437 -14.05 -24.84 16.01
C ILE A 437 -12.98 -25.93 15.90
N GLU A 438 -12.82 -26.76 16.95
CA GLU A 438 -11.92 -27.93 16.95
C GLU A 438 -12.20 -28.84 15.75
N LEU A 439 -13.47 -29.15 15.48
CA LEU A 439 -13.84 -29.98 14.33
C LEU A 439 -13.54 -29.30 12.99
N LEU A 440 -13.70 -27.98 12.89
CA LEU A 440 -13.40 -27.24 11.66
C LEU A 440 -11.91 -27.21 11.36
N GLU A 441 -11.10 -26.90 12.37
CA GLU A 441 -9.64 -26.78 12.23
C GLU A 441 -8.98 -28.13 11.95
N ASN A 442 -9.59 -29.24 12.40
CA ASN A 442 -9.15 -30.62 12.08
C ASN A 442 -9.74 -31.18 10.77
N ASP A 443 -10.30 -30.34 9.90
CA ASP A 443 -10.92 -30.74 8.63
C ASP A 443 -11.99 -31.84 8.77
N PHE A 444 -12.71 -31.88 9.89
CA PHE A 444 -13.70 -32.91 10.17
C PHE A 444 -14.94 -32.77 9.27
N PRO A 445 -15.52 -33.87 8.73
CA PRO A 445 -16.73 -33.81 7.93
C PRO A 445 -17.95 -33.30 8.73
N MET A 446 -18.33 -32.03 8.52
CA MET A 446 -19.41 -31.37 9.30
C MET A 446 -20.78 -32.05 9.24
N LYS A 447 -21.04 -32.89 8.23
CA LYS A 447 -22.25 -33.74 8.17
C LYS A 447 -22.33 -34.74 9.34
N GLY A 448 -21.18 -35.20 9.85
CA GLY A 448 -21.08 -36.12 10.98
C GLY A 448 -20.90 -35.43 12.33
N ALA A 449 -20.70 -34.10 12.36
CA ALA A 449 -20.31 -33.37 13.58
C ALA A 449 -21.31 -33.53 14.73
N MET A 450 -22.61 -33.68 14.43
CA MET A 450 -23.62 -33.89 15.48
C MET A 450 -23.36 -35.16 16.29
N GLY A 451 -22.92 -36.26 15.66
CA GLY A 451 -22.63 -37.50 16.37
C GLY A 451 -21.48 -37.33 17.37
N GLU A 452 -20.43 -36.66 16.93
CA GLU A 452 -19.25 -36.33 17.74
C GLU A 452 -19.60 -35.38 18.89
N ILE A 453 -20.34 -34.29 18.61
CA ILE A 453 -20.82 -33.35 19.63
C ILE A 453 -21.65 -34.04 20.71
N MET A 454 -22.60 -34.91 20.30
CA MET A 454 -23.49 -35.61 21.23
C MET A 454 -22.78 -36.69 22.07
N SER A 455 -21.52 -36.98 21.77
CA SER A 455 -20.63 -37.83 22.56
C SER A 455 -19.89 -37.05 23.67
N ARG A 456 -19.77 -35.72 23.54
CA ARG A 456 -19.01 -34.88 24.47
C ARG A 456 -19.70 -34.77 25.84
N PRO A 457 -18.94 -34.63 26.96
CA PRO A 457 -19.48 -34.66 28.32
C PRO A 457 -20.60 -33.64 28.60
N PHE A 458 -20.49 -32.41 28.06
CA PHE A 458 -21.48 -31.35 28.30
C PHE A 458 -22.89 -31.68 27.77
N THR A 459 -23.01 -32.63 26.83
CA THR A 459 -24.30 -33.06 26.25
C THR A 459 -24.98 -34.20 27.01
N GLN A 460 -24.36 -34.70 28.09
CA GLN A 460 -24.93 -35.76 28.92
C GLN A 460 -25.80 -35.21 30.06
N VAL A 461 -25.87 -33.88 30.22
CA VAL A 461 -26.78 -33.20 31.15
C VAL A 461 -28.19 -33.17 30.54
N GLY A 462 -29.18 -33.70 31.27
CA GLY A 462 -30.52 -34.02 30.73
C GLY A 462 -31.24 -32.87 30.03
N GLU A 463 -31.19 -31.66 30.58
CA GLU A 463 -31.85 -30.47 29.99
C GLU A 463 -31.08 -29.88 28.80
N VAL A 464 -29.75 -30.04 28.78
CA VAL A 464 -28.86 -29.53 27.72
C VAL A 464 -28.99 -30.41 26.46
N ARG A 465 -29.06 -31.74 26.63
CA ARG A 465 -29.09 -32.71 25.53
C ARG A 465 -30.18 -32.42 24.50
N GLY A 466 -31.35 -31.98 24.94
CA GLY A 466 -32.48 -31.63 24.06
C GLY A 466 -32.30 -30.32 23.29
N GLN A 467 -31.47 -29.40 23.79
CA GLN A 467 -31.27 -28.07 23.22
C GLN A 467 -30.12 -28.01 22.21
N VAL A 468 -29.12 -28.90 22.35
CA VAL A 468 -27.92 -28.97 21.50
C VAL A 468 -28.24 -28.97 20.00
N PRO A 469 -29.21 -29.75 19.46
CA PRO A 469 -29.48 -29.76 18.03
C PRO A 469 -29.90 -28.38 17.48
N GLY A 470 -30.69 -27.63 18.24
CA GLY A 470 -31.12 -26.29 17.87
C GLY A 470 -29.97 -25.29 17.92
N ALA A 471 -29.17 -25.34 18.99
CA ALA A 471 -28.01 -24.46 19.15
C ALA A 471 -26.92 -24.73 18.11
N TRP A 472 -26.62 -26.00 17.82
CA TRP A 472 -25.64 -26.39 16.80
C TRP A 472 -26.02 -25.90 15.40
N LYS A 473 -27.31 -25.94 15.04
CA LYS A 473 -27.77 -25.40 13.75
C LYS A 473 -27.46 -23.92 13.58
N ARG A 474 -27.47 -23.13 14.66
CA ARG A 474 -27.05 -21.71 14.64
C ARG A 474 -25.53 -21.60 14.55
N ILE A 475 -24.80 -22.28 15.43
CA ILE A 475 -23.33 -22.23 15.50
C ILE A 475 -22.70 -22.69 14.19
N MET A 476 -23.18 -23.77 13.58
CA MET A 476 -22.69 -24.28 12.30
C MET A 476 -22.71 -23.21 11.18
N LYS A 477 -23.73 -22.34 11.17
CA LYS A 477 -23.82 -21.25 10.18
C LYS A 477 -22.84 -20.12 10.46
N GLN A 478 -22.46 -19.94 11.72
CA GLN A 478 -21.58 -18.88 12.18
C GLN A 478 -20.10 -19.29 12.15
N LEU A 479 -19.82 -20.59 12.27
CA LEU A 479 -18.50 -21.19 12.31
C LEU A 479 -17.56 -20.72 11.17
N TYR A 480 -18.13 -20.56 9.97
CA TYR A 480 -17.42 -20.14 8.75
C TYR A 480 -17.36 -18.62 8.57
N LYS A 481 -18.08 -17.87 9.40
CA LYS A 481 -18.11 -16.40 9.36
C LYS A 481 -17.13 -15.77 10.34
N TRP A 482 -16.83 -16.45 11.44
CA TRP A 482 -15.84 -15.97 12.39
C TRP A 482 -14.46 -15.91 11.73
N SER A 483 -13.80 -14.77 11.88
CA SER A 483 -12.42 -14.55 11.52
C SER A 483 -11.48 -15.45 12.36
N PRO A 484 -10.23 -15.66 11.91
CA PRO A 484 -9.23 -16.37 12.71
C PRO A 484 -9.10 -15.80 14.14
N THR A 485 -9.08 -14.48 14.28
CA THR A 485 -9.01 -13.78 15.58
C THR A 485 -10.21 -14.10 16.47
N GLU A 486 -11.44 -14.00 15.95
CA GLU A 486 -12.66 -14.32 16.71
C GLU A 486 -12.68 -15.78 17.17
N ARG A 487 -12.23 -16.71 16.32
CA ARG A 487 -12.12 -18.13 16.70
C ARG A 487 -11.10 -18.33 17.82
N ASN A 488 -9.96 -17.66 17.77
CA ASN A 488 -8.95 -17.74 18.82
C ASN A 488 -9.45 -17.16 20.15
N VAL A 489 -10.20 -16.05 20.13
CA VAL A 489 -10.89 -15.52 21.32
C VAL A 489 -11.85 -16.55 21.91
N LEU A 490 -12.70 -17.16 21.09
CA LEU A 490 -13.66 -18.18 21.55
C LEU A 490 -12.98 -19.44 22.11
N LYS A 491 -11.81 -19.82 21.58
CA LYS A 491 -10.98 -20.92 22.09
C LYS A 491 -10.35 -20.63 23.44
N SER A 492 -10.02 -19.36 23.74
CA SER A 492 -9.34 -18.97 24.98
C SER A 492 -10.14 -19.22 26.27
N ASN A 493 -11.44 -19.52 26.17
CA ASN A 493 -12.33 -19.89 27.28
C ASN A 493 -12.25 -18.92 28.48
N LEU A 494 -12.21 -17.63 28.18
CA LEU A 494 -12.20 -16.59 29.20
C LEU A 494 -13.57 -16.46 29.89
N ASP A 495 -13.55 -16.03 31.15
CA ASP A 495 -14.75 -15.73 31.93
C ASP A 495 -15.33 -14.37 31.50
N GLU A 496 -16.21 -14.41 30.49
CA GLU A 496 -16.89 -13.22 29.94
C GLU A 496 -17.66 -12.43 31.02
N VAL A 497 -18.28 -13.13 31.98
CA VAL A 497 -19.03 -12.49 33.07
C VAL A 497 -18.07 -11.66 33.92
N LYS A 498 -16.94 -12.24 34.32
CA LYS A 498 -15.92 -11.53 35.10
C LYS A 498 -15.36 -10.33 34.33
N ILE A 499 -15.03 -10.48 33.05
CA ILE A 499 -14.50 -9.40 32.21
C ILE A 499 -15.45 -8.21 32.18
N LEU A 500 -16.74 -8.47 31.92
CA LEU A 500 -17.73 -7.41 31.80
C LEU A 500 -18.06 -6.76 33.15
N ILE A 501 -18.05 -7.54 34.24
CA ILE A 501 -18.22 -7.00 35.60
C ILE A 501 -17.07 -6.06 35.96
N GLU A 502 -15.82 -6.45 35.66
CA GLU A 502 -14.64 -5.60 35.84
C GLU A 502 -14.74 -4.30 35.02
N ALA A 503 -15.38 -4.35 33.84
CA ALA A 503 -15.60 -3.20 32.96
C ALA A 503 -16.95 -2.47 33.16
N LYS A 504 -17.72 -2.80 34.21
CA LYS A 504 -19.10 -2.31 34.39
C LYS A 504 -19.22 -0.77 34.41
N SER A 505 -18.29 -0.09 35.09
CA SER A 505 -18.27 1.38 35.17
C SER A 505 -17.99 2.02 33.81
N PHE A 506 -17.05 1.46 33.06
CA PHE A 506 -16.73 1.87 31.70
C PHE A 506 -17.93 1.68 30.76
N LEU A 507 -18.57 0.51 30.79
CA LEU A 507 -19.77 0.23 30.00
C LEU A 507 -20.92 1.19 30.32
N SER A 508 -21.14 1.50 31.59
CA SER A 508 -22.17 2.45 32.04
C SER A 508 -21.93 3.85 31.46
N ALA A 509 -20.68 4.33 31.48
CA ALA A 509 -20.31 5.60 30.90
C ALA A 509 -20.47 5.63 29.36
N GLU A 510 -19.90 4.64 28.67
CA GLU A 510 -19.91 4.57 27.20
C GLU A 510 -21.31 4.35 26.59
N LEU A 511 -22.19 3.67 27.34
CA LEU A 511 -23.58 3.46 26.96
C LEU A 511 -24.49 4.57 27.49
N SER A 512 -23.98 5.50 28.30
CA SER A 512 -24.75 6.59 28.93
C SER A 512 -26.01 6.09 29.64
N VAL A 513 -25.84 5.05 30.48
CA VAL A 513 -26.91 4.47 31.31
C VAL A 513 -26.49 4.49 32.78
N ALA A 514 -27.45 4.62 33.69
CA ALA A 514 -27.17 4.67 35.12
C ALA A 514 -26.76 3.31 35.70
N GLU A 515 -27.24 2.21 35.10
CA GLU A 515 -26.99 0.86 35.59
C GLU A 515 -26.74 -0.14 34.46
N VAL A 516 -25.74 -1.00 34.66
CA VAL A 516 -25.39 -2.10 33.76
C VAL A 516 -25.46 -3.41 34.54
N ASN A 517 -26.43 -4.26 34.24
CA ASN A 517 -26.65 -5.54 34.91
C ASN A 517 -26.09 -6.66 34.05
N ILE A 518 -25.17 -7.46 34.61
CA ILE A 518 -24.50 -8.54 33.88
C ILE A 518 -24.78 -9.85 34.61
N TYR A 519 -25.36 -10.81 33.90
CA TYR A 519 -25.72 -12.10 34.46
C TYR A 519 -25.33 -13.23 33.51
N LEU A 520 -25.01 -14.39 34.08
CA LEU A 520 -24.98 -15.63 33.33
C LEU A 520 -26.42 -16.03 32.98
N ALA A 521 -26.67 -16.49 31.76
CA ALA A 521 -27.99 -16.94 31.34
C ALA A 521 -28.51 -18.05 32.28
N GLY A 522 -29.70 -17.84 32.83
CA GLY A 522 -30.30 -18.69 33.86
C GLY A 522 -30.07 -18.20 35.30
N GLU A 523 -29.21 -17.21 35.48
CA GLU A 523 -29.00 -16.49 36.73
C GLU A 523 -29.52 -15.05 36.61
N GLY A 524 -29.97 -14.46 37.74
CA GLY A 524 -30.47 -13.08 37.76
C GLY A 524 -31.77 -12.86 36.98
N GLU A 525 -31.97 -11.62 36.52
CA GLU A 525 -33.19 -11.19 35.83
C GLU A 525 -33.07 -11.31 34.29
N ASP A 526 -33.92 -12.14 33.67
CA ASP A 526 -33.99 -12.29 32.21
C ASP A 526 -34.96 -11.29 31.58
N VAL A 527 -34.50 -10.05 31.46
CA VAL A 527 -35.27 -8.96 30.85
C VAL A 527 -35.53 -9.25 29.36
N GLY A 528 -36.81 -9.30 28.98
CA GLY A 528 -37.22 -9.52 27.59
C GLY A 528 -36.93 -10.92 27.03
N SER A 529 -36.70 -11.91 27.90
CA SER A 529 -36.36 -13.29 27.53
C SER A 529 -35.15 -13.39 26.57
N LYS A 530 -34.12 -12.59 26.84
CA LYS A 530 -32.91 -12.47 26.00
C LYS A 530 -31.87 -13.53 26.32
N ALA A 531 -31.89 -14.13 27.50
CA ALA A 531 -30.93 -15.16 27.92
C ALA A 531 -30.84 -16.34 26.92
N LYS A 532 -31.98 -16.78 26.38
CA LYS A 532 -32.00 -17.89 25.39
C LYS A 532 -31.26 -17.57 24.09
N PHE A 533 -31.13 -16.28 23.74
CA PHE A 533 -30.46 -15.82 22.53
C PHE A 533 -28.96 -15.55 22.72
N ALA A 534 -28.45 -15.62 23.95
CA ALA A 534 -27.04 -15.43 24.27
C ALA A 534 -26.19 -16.62 23.78
N TYR A 535 -25.10 -16.30 23.09
CA TYR A 535 -24.03 -17.21 22.67
C TYR A 535 -22.68 -16.59 23.07
N PRO A 536 -21.60 -17.39 23.17
CA PRO A 536 -20.27 -16.86 23.48
C PRO A 536 -19.91 -15.68 22.55
N SER A 537 -19.42 -14.57 23.13
CA SER A 537 -19.18 -13.29 22.44
C SER A 537 -20.40 -12.64 21.74
N GLU A 538 -21.62 -13.16 21.93
CA GLU A 538 -22.89 -12.64 21.41
C GLU A 538 -23.96 -12.62 22.53
N PRO A 539 -23.86 -11.68 23.50
CA PRO A 539 -24.74 -11.69 24.66
C PRO A 539 -26.18 -11.30 24.32
N GLY A 540 -27.11 -11.73 25.17
CA GLY A 540 -28.49 -11.26 25.14
C GLY A 540 -28.60 -9.88 25.78
N ILE A 541 -28.93 -8.84 25.00
CA ILE A 541 -28.98 -7.46 25.51
C ILE A 541 -30.42 -6.94 25.52
N ALA A 542 -30.81 -6.34 26.64
CA ALA A 542 -32.09 -5.64 26.82
C ALA A 542 -31.88 -4.30 27.52
N TYR A 543 -32.59 -3.27 27.06
CA TYR A 543 -32.63 -1.94 27.67
C TYR A 543 -33.97 -1.72 28.35
N LEU A 544 -33.96 -0.97 29.45
CA LEU A 544 -35.14 -0.56 30.23
C LEU A 544 -35.28 0.95 30.34
#